data_AF-A0A7C7RYB6-F1
#
_entry.id   AF-A0A7C7RYB6-F1
#
_cell.length_a   1.000
_cell.length_b   1.000
_cell.length_c   1.000
_cell.angle_alpha   90.00
_cell.angle_beta   90.00
_cell.angle_gamma   90.00
#
_symmetry.space_group_name_H-M   'P 1'
#
loop_
_entity.id
_entity.type
_entity.pdbx_description
1 polymer ?
#
loop_
_entity_poly.entity_id
_entity_poly.type
_entity_poly.pdbx_seq_one_letter_code
_entity_poly.pdbx_strand_id
1 'polypeptide(L)'
;FIPLSRVYLGVHFPTDLLGGYILGAVLLLLYLWLEPGAEMWLRGRGRAWQLGAAVAVPALLMLLFPTEDGVTTGATLMGMAAGFVLERSWVGFEAGGAWWRRLLRFLLGAAVLVGLYVGLRVAFSGAEPALLFRFLRYGLVGLWGALGAPWAFGRLRLAETRR
;
A
#
# COMPACT_ATOMS: atom_id res chain seq x y z
N PHE A 1 10.69 -4.41 -22.09
CA PHE A 1 10.89 -5.75 -22.70
C PHE A 1 9.72 -6.73 -22.53
N ILE A 2 8.86 -6.60 -21.49
CA ILE A 2 7.65 -7.45 -21.29
C ILE A 2 6.65 -7.47 -22.48
N PRO A 3 6.39 -6.36 -23.20
CA PRO A 3 5.43 -6.38 -24.31
C PRO A 3 6.00 -6.96 -25.61
N LEU A 4 7.29 -6.73 -25.88
CA LEU A 4 7.98 -7.26 -27.06
C LEU A 4 8.11 -8.80 -27.00
N SER A 5 8.26 -9.37 -25.80
CA SER A 5 8.27 -10.83 -25.63
C SER A 5 6.91 -11.48 -25.97
N ARG A 6 5.79 -10.77 -25.78
CA ARG A 6 4.44 -11.28 -26.11
C ARG A 6 4.13 -11.27 -27.60
N VAL A 7 4.65 -10.28 -28.32
CA VAL A 7 4.62 -10.25 -29.80
C VAL A 7 5.55 -11.32 -30.37
N TYR A 8 6.73 -11.52 -29.78
CA TYR A 8 7.68 -12.55 -30.17
C TYR A 8 7.15 -13.98 -29.97
N LEU A 9 6.37 -14.22 -28.91
CA LEU A 9 5.69 -15.50 -28.64
C LEU A 9 4.41 -15.70 -29.48
N GLY A 10 4.03 -14.74 -30.33
CA GLY A 10 2.85 -14.84 -31.19
C GLY A 10 1.49 -14.82 -30.45
N VAL A 11 1.49 -14.51 -29.15
CA VAL A 11 0.27 -14.55 -28.31
C VAL A 11 -0.55 -13.26 -28.35
N HIS A 12 0.01 -12.17 -28.86
CA HIS A 12 -0.68 -10.90 -29.04
C HIS A 12 -0.27 -10.22 -30.33
N PHE A 13 -1.23 -9.58 -31.01
CA PHE A 13 -0.95 -8.81 -32.21
C PHE A 13 -0.27 -7.47 -31.83
N PRO A 14 0.59 -6.91 -32.70
CA PRO A 14 1.16 -5.57 -32.50
C PRO A 14 0.11 -4.48 -32.27
N THR A 15 -1.10 -4.64 -32.82
CA THR A 15 -2.25 -3.75 -32.61
C THR A 15 -2.75 -3.77 -31.17
N ASP A 16 -2.79 -4.95 -30.53
CA ASP A 16 -3.20 -5.08 -29.12
C ASP A 16 -2.19 -4.39 -28.20
N LEU A 17 -0.91 -4.46 -28.58
CA LEU A 17 0.16 -3.77 -27.88
C LEU A 17 0.04 -2.25 -27.98
N LEU A 18 -0.22 -1.72 -29.18
CA LEU A 18 -0.47 -0.29 -29.38
C LEU A 18 -1.70 0.18 -28.61
N GLY A 19 -2.79 -0.60 -28.61
CA GLY A 19 -3.99 -0.32 -27.82
C GLY A 19 -3.70 -0.23 -26.33
N GLY A 20 -2.92 -1.18 -25.79
CA GLY A 20 -2.48 -1.17 -24.40
C GLY A 20 -1.64 0.07 -24.04
N TYR A 21 -0.73 0.49 -24.91
CA TYR A 21 0.05 1.72 -24.71
C TYR A 21 -0.80 2.98 -24.76
N ILE A 22 -1.74 3.08 -25.71
CA ILE A 22 -2.64 4.22 -25.82
C ILE A 22 -3.52 4.30 -24.58
N LEU A 23 -4.14 3.18 -24.17
CA LEU A 23 -4.98 3.14 -22.98
C LEU A 23 -4.18 3.49 -21.73
N GLY A 24 -2.97 2.93 -21.58
CA GLY A 24 -2.07 3.25 -20.48
C GLY A 24 -1.67 4.73 -20.45
N ALA A 25 -1.37 5.32 -21.60
CA ALA A 25 -1.06 6.74 -21.73
C ALA A 25 -2.28 7.61 -21.38
N VAL A 26 -3.48 7.27 -21.84
CA VAL A 26 -4.71 7.99 -21.50
C VAL A 26 -4.98 7.94 -19.99
N LEU A 27 -4.85 6.76 -19.37
CA LEU A 27 -5.02 6.61 -17.93
C LEU A 27 -3.96 7.39 -17.13
N LEU A 28 -2.72 7.39 -17.59
CA LEU A 28 -1.64 8.17 -16.97
C LEU A 28 -1.90 9.68 -17.08
N LEU A 29 -2.31 10.17 -18.26
CA LEU A 29 -2.63 11.58 -18.46
C LEU A 29 -3.82 12.00 -17.59
N LEU A 30 -4.85 11.15 -17.50
CA LEU A 30 -6.00 11.39 -16.63
C LEU A 30 -5.57 11.44 -15.15
N TYR A 31 -4.70 10.53 -14.71
CA TYR A 31 -4.14 10.56 -13.36
C TYR A 31 -3.39 11.87 -13.08
N LEU A 32 -2.46 12.26 -13.95
CA LEU A 32 -1.67 13.49 -13.78
C LEU A 32 -2.54 14.77 -13.79
N TRP A 33 -3.67 14.73 -14.48
CA TRP A 33 -4.63 15.83 -14.49
C TRP A 33 -5.49 15.90 -13.22
N LEU A 34 -5.94 14.75 -12.70
CA LEU A 34 -6.80 14.66 -11.52
C LEU A 34 -6.01 14.81 -10.20
N GLU A 35 -4.77 14.33 -10.16
CA GLU A 35 -3.90 14.31 -8.98
C GLU A 35 -3.83 15.66 -8.26
N PRO A 36 -3.45 16.79 -8.90
CA PRO A 36 -3.28 18.06 -8.19
C PRO A 36 -4.60 18.57 -7.58
N GLY A 37 -5.72 18.41 -8.28
CA GLY A 37 -7.03 18.81 -7.77
C GLY A 37 -7.50 17.94 -6.60
N ALA A 38 -7.34 16.63 -6.73
CA ALA A 38 -7.67 15.68 -5.67
C ALA A 38 -6.80 15.91 -4.43
N GLU A 39 -5.50 16.09 -4.61
CA GLU A 39 -4.58 16.32 -3.50
C GLU A 39 -4.89 17.61 -2.75
N MET A 40 -5.14 18.72 -3.45
CA MET A 40 -5.54 19.98 -2.82
C MET A 40 -6.84 19.83 -2.02
N TRP A 41 -7.83 19.16 -2.60
CA TRP A 41 -9.10 18.89 -1.94
C TRP A 41 -8.93 18.03 -0.69
N LEU A 42 -8.11 16.97 -0.74
CA LEU A 42 -7.81 16.09 0.39
C LEU A 42 -7.02 16.79 1.49
N ARG A 43 -6.02 17.62 1.12
CA ARG A 43 -5.21 18.41 2.07
C ARG A 43 -6.05 19.46 2.80
N GLY A 44 -7.07 20.00 2.16
CA GLY A 44 -8.02 20.93 2.78
C GLY A 44 -8.98 20.30 3.80
N ARG A 45 -8.98 18.97 3.97
CA ARG A 45 -9.86 18.26 4.91
C ARG A 45 -9.11 17.86 6.18
N GLY A 46 -9.82 17.86 7.30
CA GLY A 46 -9.26 17.46 8.60
C GLY A 46 -8.86 15.98 8.65
N ARG A 47 -7.95 15.65 9.57
CA ARG A 47 -7.40 14.29 9.74
C ARG A 47 -8.48 13.22 9.99
N ALA A 48 -9.52 13.57 10.75
CA ALA A 48 -10.64 12.67 11.01
C ALA A 48 -11.39 12.29 9.72
N TRP A 49 -11.50 13.22 8.76
CA TRP A 49 -12.10 12.93 7.45
C TRP A 49 -11.20 12.04 6.59
N GLN A 50 -9.88 12.27 6.60
CA GLN A 50 -8.93 11.44 5.88
C GLN A 50 -8.90 10.00 6.42
N LEU A 51 -8.91 9.83 7.75
CA LEU A 51 -9.04 8.51 8.39
C LEU A 51 -10.40 7.87 8.10
N GLY A 52 -11.47 8.66 8.17
CA GLY A 52 -12.82 8.21 7.82
C GLY A 52 -12.87 7.68 6.39
N ALA A 53 -12.31 8.40 5.42
CA ALA A 53 -12.22 7.97 4.02
C ALA A 53 -11.32 6.74 3.84
N ALA A 54 -10.19 6.67 4.54
CA ALA A 54 -9.26 5.54 4.51
C ALA A 54 -9.90 4.22 5.00
N VAL A 55 -10.93 4.30 5.84
CA VAL A 55 -11.70 3.14 6.30
C VAL A 55 -12.95 2.93 5.44
N ALA A 56 -13.72 4.00 5.18
CA ALA A 56 -15.00 3.91 4.49
C ALA A 56 -14.85 3.46 3.03
N VAL A 57 -13.83 3.94 2.30
CA VAL A 57 -13.65 3.58 0.89
C VAL A 57 -13.30 2.09 0.73
N PRO A 58 -12.28 1.53 1.42
CA PRO A 58 -12.01 0.10 1.34
C PRO A 58 -13.14 -0.76 1.89
N ALA A 59 -13.83 -0.32 2.95
CA ALA A 59 -15.00 -1.04 3.46
C ALA A 59 -16.14 -1.10 2.43
N LEU A 60 -16.41 0.01 1.75
CA LEU A 60 -17.40 0.04 0.67
C LEU A 60 -17.00 -0.88 -0.48
N LEU A 61 -15.72 -0.90 -0.87
CA LEU A 61 -15.21 -1.81 -1.90
C LEU A 61 -15.38 -3.28 -1.51
N MET A 62 -15.18 -3.65 -0.25
CA MET A 62 -15.44 -5.01 0.24
C MET A 62 -16.93 -5.38 0.17
N LEU A 63 -17.82 -4.43 0.43
CA LEU A 63 -19.27 -4.64 0.35
C LEU A 63 -19.73 -4.77 -1.10
N LEU A 64 -19.15 -4.00 -2.02
CA LEU A 64 -19.44 -4.07 -3.45
C LEU A 64 -18.86 -5.33 -4.11
N PHE A 65 -17.71 -5.79 -3.63
CA PHE A 65 -17.02 -6.99 -4.11
C PHE A 65 -16.78 -7.98 -2.97
N PRO A 66 -17.82 -8.73 -2.53
CA PRO A 66 -17.73 -9.70 -1.45
C PRO A 66 -17.04 -11.00 -1.92
N THR A 67 -15.82 -10.87 -2.42
CA THR A 67 -14.94 -11.98 -2.79
C THR A 67 -13.80 -12.09 -1.79
N GLU A 68 -13.22 -13.27 -1.66
CA GLU A 68 -12.07 -13.47 -0.77
C GLU A 68 -10.88 -12.56 -1.11
N ASP A 69 -10.67 -12.31 -2.40
CA ASP A 69 -9.64 -11.40 -2.89
C ASP A 69 -10.02 -9.93 -2.66
N GLY A 70 -11.31 -9.60 -2.71
CA GLY A 70 -11.84 -8.29 -2.33
C GLY A 70 -11.58 -7.96 -0.86
N VAL A 71 -11.81 -8.92 0.05
CA VAL A 71 -11.50 -8.76 1.49
C VAL A 71 -10.00 -8.60 1.71
N THR A 72 -9.19 -9.39 0.99
CA THR A 72 -7.72 -9.32 1.10
C THR A 72 -7.20 -7.95 0.69
N THR A 73 -7.61 -7.50 -0.49
CA THR A 73 -7.15 -6.25 -1.11
C THR A 73 -7.72 -5.04 -0.38
N GLY A 74 -8.98 -5.08 0.02
CA GLY A 74 -9.56 -4.03 0.83
C GLY A 74 -8.88 -3.91 2.19
N ALA A 75 -8.49 -5.04 2.82
CA ALA A 75 -7.89 -5.01 4.15
C ALA A 75 -6.48 -4.42 4.09
N THR A 76 -5.67 -4.83 3.10
CA THR A 76 -4.36 -4.22 2.86
C THR A 76 -4.48 -2.74 2.54
N LEU A 77 -5.43 -2.34 1.68
CA LEU A 77 -5.69 -0.94 1.33
C LEU A 77 -6.10 -0.12 2.55
N MET A 78 -7.01 -0.63 3.38
CA MET A 78 -7.45 0.04 4.60
C MET A 78 -6.27 0.24 5.58
N GLY A 79 -5.49 -0.81 5.82
CA GLY A 79 -4.32 -0.76 6.69
C GLY A 79 -3.26 0.22 6.20
N MET A 80 -2.95 0.19 4.90
CA MET A 80 -2.01 1.13 4.28
C MET A 80 -2.52 2.57 4.31
N ALA A 81 -3.77 2.81 3.91
CA ALA A 81 -4.34 4.15 3.85
C ALA A 81 -4.39 4.81 5.23
N ALA A 82 -4.85 4.07 6.25
CA ALA A 82 -4.83 4.54 7.63
C ALA A 82 -3.38 4.78 8.12
N GLY A 83 -2.46 3.87 7.79
CA GLY A 83 -1.05 4.00 8.14
C GLY A 83 -0.38 5.24 7.52
N PHE A 84 -0.66 5.56 6.26
CA PHE A 84 -0.12 6.74 5.59
C PHE A 84 -0.64 8.06 6.19
N VAL A 85 -1.93 8.11 6.54
CA VAL A 85 -2.50 9.29 7.20
C VAL A 85 -1.85 9.52 8.56
N LEU A 86 -1.60 8.45 9.31
CA LEU A 86 -0.92 8.52 10.61
C LEU A 86 0.58 8.86 10.46
N GLU A 87 1.29 8.24 9.52
CA GLU A 87 2.73 8.47 9.28
C GLU A 87 3.00 9.95 8.95
N ARG A 88 2.22 10.52 8.02
CA ARG A 88 2.33 11.93 7.63
C ARG A 88 2.15 12.89 8.81
N SER A 89 1.45 12.46 9.86
CA SER A 89 1.14 13.30 11.00
C SER A 89 2.04 13.06 12.23
N TRP A 90 2.64 11.88 12.36
CA TRP A 90 3.40 11.49 13.57
C TRP A 90 4.89 11.25 13.33
N VAL A 91 5.30 10.85 12.13
CA VAL A 91 6.68 10.42 11.87
C VAL A 91 7.42 11.41 10.96
N GLY A 92 6.78 11.93 9.91
CA GLY A 92 7.44 12.86 8.99
C GLY A 92 8.75 12.28 8.44
N PHE A 93 8.71 11.02 8.00
CA PHE A 93 9.91 10.29 7.64
C PHE A 93 10.57 10.88 6.39
N GLU A 94 11.77 11.42 6.53
CA GLU A 94 12.60 11.78 5.39
C GLU A 94 13.51 10.61 5.00
N ALA A 95 13.35 10.10 3.77
CA ALA A 95 14.17 9.02 3.21
C ALA A 95 15.63 9.43 2.90
N GLY A 96 16.06 10.59 3.40
CA GLY A 96 17.42 11.08 3.37
C GLY A 96 18.40 10.17 4.12
N GLY A 97 19.67 10.25 3.70
CA GLY A 97 20.79 9.57 4.35
C GLY A 97 21.55 8.59 3.45
N ALA A 98 22.69 8.13 3.96
CA ALA A 98 23.61 7.23 3.27
C ALA A 98 22.93 5.92 2.82
N TRP A 99 23.37 5.38 1.68
CA TRP A 99 22.80 4.17 1.06
C TRP A 99 22.80 2.95 2.00
N TRP A 100 23.80 2.80 2.89
CA TRP A 100 23.84 1.71 3.87
C TRP A 100 22.72 1.81 4.91
N ARG A 101 22.34 3.03 5.31
CA ARG A 101 21.18 3.25 6.19
C ARG A 101 19.88 2.86 5.47
N ARG A 102 19.80 3.06 4.15
CA ARG A 102 18.65 2.60 3.34
C ARG A 102 18.59 1.07 3.29
N LEU A 103 19.73 0.40 3.11
CA LEU A 103 19.80 -1.06 3.11
C LEU A 103 19.39 -1.66 4.46
N LEU A 104 19.90 -1.13 5.56
CA LEU A 104 19.52 -1.58 6.91
C LEU A 104 18.03 -1.39 7.19
N ARG A 105 17.45 -0.25 6.79
CA ARG A 105 16.01 0.00 6.91
C ARG A 105 15.22 -1.02 6.08
N PHE A 106 15.64 -1.29 4.85
CA PHE A 106 14.98 -2.31 4.01
C PHE A 106 15.03 -3.70 4.67
N LEU A 107 16.21 -4.14 5.14
CA LEU A 107 16.38 -5.45 5.77
C LEU A 107 15.58 -5.57 7.07
N LEU A 108 15.60 -4.56 7.94
CA LEU A 108 14.79 -4.54 9.17
C LEU A 108 13.30 -4.54 8.86
N GLY A 109 12.86 -3.70 7.92
CA GLY A 109 11.46 -3.61 7.51
C GLY A 109 10.96 -4.94 6.94
N ALA A 110 11.73 -5.56 6.06
CA ALA A 110 11.44 -6.86 5.49
C ALA A 110 11.43 -7.96 6.56
N ALA A 111 12.41 -7.98 7.47
CA ALA A 111 12.48 -8.97 8.54
C ALA A 111 11.25 -8.91 9.46
N VAL A 112 10.83 -7.71 9.87
CA VAL A 112 9.62 -7.57 10.71
C VAL A 112 8.35 -7.87 9.92
N LEU A 113 8.27 -7.48 8.64
CA LEU A 113 7.13 -7.81 7.80
C LEU A 113 6.98 -9.33 7.62
N VAL A 114 8.09 -10.05 7.39
CA VAL A 114 8.10 -11.51 7.32
C VAL A 114 7.74 -12.11 8.68
N GLY A 115 8.31 -11.58 9.78
CA GLY A 115 7.99 -12.02 11.13
C GLY A 115 6.51 -11.84 11.48
N LEU A 116 5.90 -10.72 11.12
CA LEU A 116 4.47 -10.48 11.28
C LEU A 116 3.66 -11.42 10.39
N TYR A 117 4.02 -11.57 9.11
CA TYR A 117 3.29 -12.43 8.19
C TYR A 117 3.28 -13.90 8.63
N VAL A 118 4.47 -14.43 8.98
CA VAL A 118 4.63 -15.82 9.44
C VAL A 118 4.07 -15.99 10.85
N GLY A 119 4.35 -15.05 11.76
CA GLY A 119 3.87 -15.08 13.14
C GLY A 119 2.35 -15.09 13.21
N LEU A 120 1.68 -14.22 12.45
CA LEU A 120 0.22 -14.22 12.37
C LEU A 120 -0.32 -15.48 11.67
N ARG A 121 0.38 -16.00 10.66
CA ARG A 121 -0.01 -17.26 10.01
C ARG A 121 0.03 -18.44 10.99
N VAL A 122 1.06 -18.53 11.83
CA VAL A 122 1.22 -19.61 12.81
C VAL A 122 0.23 -19.43 13.97
N ALA A 123 0.09 -18.21 14.49
CA ALA A 123 -0.81 -17.89 15.61
C ALA A 123 -2.29 -18.16 15.29
N PHE A 124 -2.70 -18.02 14.03
CA PHE A 124 -4.09 -18.19 13.59
C PHE A 124 -4.32 -19.49 12.81
N SER A 125 -3.44 -20.48 12.94
CA SER A 125 -3.49 -21.75 12.18
C SER A 125 -4.69 -22.66 12.50
N GLY A 126 -5.56 -22.29 13.45
CA GLY A 126 -6.78 -23.05 13.80
C GLY A 126 -7.97 -22.19 14.25
N ALA A 127 -8.00 -20.91 13.87
CA ALA A 127 -9.02 -19.99 14.36
C ALA A 127 -10.13 -19.73 13.31
N GLU A 128 -11.36 -20.09 13.65
CA GLU A 128 -12.60 -19.72 12.96
C GLU A 128 -13.06 -18.35 13.51
N PRO A 129 -13.46 -17.35 12.69
CA PRO A 129 -13.75 -17.39 11.25
C PRO A 129 -12.58 -16.95 10.35
N ALA A 130 -12.33 -17.71 9.28
CA ALA A 130 -11.19 -17.50 8.36
C ALA A 130 -11.11 -16.09 7.73
N LEU A 131 -12.25 -15.44 7.46
CA LEU A 131 -12.31 -14.11 6.84
C LEU A 131 -11.79 -12.99 7.76
N LEU A 132 -12.07 -13.08 9.07
CA LEU A 132 -11.65 -12.07 10.04
C LEU A 132 -10.14 -12.14 10.28
N PHE A 133 -9.55 -13.34 10.35
CA PHE A 133 -8.11 -13.52 10.45
C PHE A 133 -7.38 -13.10 9.18
N ARG A 134 -7.99 -13.35 8.01
CA ARG A 134 -7.49 -12.84 6.73
C ARG A 134 -7.46 -11.32 6.74
N PHE A 135 -8.58 -10.68 7.09
CA PHE A 135 -8.66 -9.22 7.22
C PHE A 135 -7.61 -8.66 8.19
N LEU A 136 -7.50 -9.23 9.40
CA LEU A 136 -6.51 -8.80 10.40
C LEU A 136 -5.08 -8.94 9.89
N ARG A 137 -4.72 -10.09 9.31
CA ARG A 137 -3.37 -10.34 8.80
C ARG A 137 -3.00 -9.31 7.74
N TYR A 138 -3.85 -9.12 6.75
CA TYR A 138 -3.56 -8.25 5.63
C TYR A 138 -3.66 -6.77 5.99
N GLY A 139 -4.60 -6.39 6.87
CA GLY A 139 -4.69 -5.05 7.43
C GLY A 139 -3.46 -4.68 8.27
N LEU A 140 -2.99 -5.59 9.13
CA LEU A 140 -1.79 -5.36 9.95
C LEU A 140 -0.52 -5.31 9.11
N VAL A 141 -0.40 -6.13 8.06
CA VAL A 141 0.73 -6.05 7.12
C VAL A 141 0.74 -4.70 6.39
N GLY A 142 -0.42 -4.24 5.91
CA GLY A 142 -0.56 -2.93 5.29
C GLY A 142 -0.23 -1.78 6.24
N LEU A 143 -0.74 -1.85 7.47
CA LEU A 143 -0.49 -0.86 8.52
C LEU A 143 0.98 -0.84 8.95
N TRP A 144 1.63 -2.01 9.06
CA TRP A 144 3.06 -2.10 9.36
C TRP A 144 3.90 -1.47 8.25
N GLY A 145 3.60 -1.77 6.99
CA GLY A 145 4.32 -1.18 5.85
C GLY A 145 4.22 0.34 5.80
N ALA A 146 3.03 0.89 6.07
CA ALA A 146 2.78 2.32 5.95
C ALA A 146 3.11 3.14 7.22
N LEU A 147 2.96 2.57 8.42
CA LEU A 147 3.16 3.28 9.70
C LEU A 147 4.23 2.62 10.58
N GLY A 148 4.16 1.30 10.73
CA GLY A 148 5.02 0.56 11.66
C GLY A 148 6.51 0.66 11.33
N ALA A 149 6.88 0.49 10.06
CA ALA A 149 8.26 0.59 9.62
C ALA A 149 8.83 2.02 9.76
N PRO A 150 8.17 3.09 9.27
CA PRO A 150 8.60 4.47 9.51
C PRO A 150 8.76 4.81 10.99
N TRP A 151 7.79 4.42 11.82
CA TRP A 151 7.81 4.68 13.27
C TRP A 151 8.97 3.95 13.96
N ALA A 152 9.19 2.67 13.64
CA ALA A 152 10.29 1.88 14.19
C ALA A 152 11.66 2.49 13.81
N PHE A 153 11.83 2.97 12.56
CA PHE A 153 13.07 3.60 12.11
C PHE A 153 13.31 4.97 12.76
N GLY A 154 12.25 5.76 12.98
CA GLY A 154 12.33 7.01 13.73
C GLY A 154 12.77 6.77 15.18
N ARG A 155 12.20 5.77 15.86
CA ARG A 155 12.56 5.42 17.25
C ARG A 155 13.99 4.88 17.37
N LEU A 156 14.47 4.15 16.36
CA LEU A 156 15.83 3.61 16.29
C LEU A 156 16.89 4.65 15.86
N ARG A 157 16.51 5.93 15.68
CA ARG A 157 17.40 7.01 15.17
C ARG A 157 18.08 6.68 13.84
N LEU A 158 17.51 5.77 13.06
CA LEU A 158 18.06 5.35 11.78
C LEU A 158 17.68 6.30 10.65
N ALA A 159 16.74 7.25 10.88
CA ALA A 159 16.31 8.29 9.96
C ALA A 159 16.27 9.66 10.67
N GLU A 160 16.54 10.72 9.90
CA GLU A 160 16.35 12.10 10.37
C GLU A 160 14.84 12.34 10.44
N THR A 161 14.33 12.54 11.65
CA THR A 161 12.95 12.97 11.89
C THR A 161 12.95 14.48 11.82
N ARG A 162 12.28 15.06 10.82
CA ARG A 162 12.11 16.51 10.75
C ARG A 162 11.22 16.93 11.93
N ARG A 163 11.84 17.54 12.95
CA ARG A 163 11.12 18.23 14.02
C ARG A 163 10.57 19.55 13.53
#